data_AF-A0A931XHB9-F1
#
_entry.id   AF-A0A931XHB9-F1
#
_cell.length_a   1.000
_cell.length_b   1.000
_cell.length_c   1.000
_cell.angle_alpha   90.00
_cell.angle_beta   90.00
_cell.angle_gamma   90.00
#
_symmetry.space_group_name_H-M   'P 1'
#
loop_
_entity.id
_entity.type
_entity.pdbx_description
1 polymer ?
#
loop_
_entity_poly.entity_id
_entity_poly.type
_entity_poly.pdbx_seq_one_letter_code
_entity_poly.pdbx_strand_id
1 'polypeptide(L)'
;MPFAFYVETLATAHVYKYGVASTVACTPSSVFKRGMRIVWRFEVFDTSTGKRLTDKDGATIKVQIPNGDEETARFSQRAGGRVPDAPFMWSAAWDIPPDYPLGSFDYAIAVTAKDGRKGTFKQPALVNPAQNLDSKVKIIN
;
A
#
# COMPACT_ATOMS: atom_id res chain seq x y z
N MET A 1 17.90 7.43 -6.68
CA MET A 1 16.98 6.47 -6.04
C MET A 1 17.11 5.16 -6.82
N PRO A 2 17.49 4.03 -6.19
CA PRO A 2 17.77 2.78 -6.93
C PRO A 2 16.51 2.04 -7.38
N PHE A 3 15.32 2.45 -6.90
CA PHE A 3 14.06 1.80 -7.18
C PHE A 3 13.02 2.81 -7.64
N ALA A 4 12.22 2.42 -8.63
CA ALA A 4 11.00 3.08 -9.04
C ALA A 4 9.79 2.26 -8.56
N PHE A 5 8.70 2.96 -8.22
CA PHE A 5 7.53 2.36 -7.61
C PHE A 5 6.28 2.76 -8.38
N TYR A 6 5.38 1.79 -8.59
CA TYR A 6 3.98 2.06 -8.89
C TYR A 6 3.16 1.55 -7.72
N VAL A 7 2.31 2.40 -7.14
CA VAL A 7 1.61 2.11 -5.87
C VAL A 7 0.16 2.51 -5.99
N GLU A 8 -0.72 1.63 -5.55
CA GLU A 8 -2.14 1.88 -5.40
C GLU A 8 -2.59 1.50 -3.99
N THR A 9 -3.53 2.27 -3.45
CA THR A 9 -4.27 1.95 -2.24
C THR A 9 -5.68 1.56 -2.61
N LEU A 10 -6.13 0.40 -2.15
CA LEU A 10 -7.40 -0.19 -2.54
C LEU A 10 -8.31 -0.29 -1.31
N ALA A 11 -9.58 0.08 -1.50
CA ALA A 11 -10.66 -0.25 -0.60
C ALA A 11 -11.17 -1.67 -0.89
N THR A 12 -11.65 -2.36 0.14
CA THR A 12 -12.13 -3.73 0.06
C THR A 12 -13.50 -3.87 0.71
N ALA A 13 -14.39 -4.61 0.06
CA ALA A 13 -15.72 -4.93 0.58
C ALA A 13 -15.72 -6.17 1.49
N HIS A 14 -14.56 -6.81 1.67
CA HIS A 14 -14.43 -7.84 2.67
C HIS A 14 -14.38 -7.21 4.06
N VAL A 15 -15.13 -7.81 4.99
CA VAL A 15 -15.08 -7.47 6.41
C VAL A 15 -13.86 -8.14 7.02
N TYR A 16 -13.08 -7.38 7.78
CA TYR A 16 -11.88 -7.86 8.47
C TYR A 16 -12.00 -7.61 9.98
N LYS A 17 -10.87 -7.39 10.66
CA LYS A 17 -10.72 -7.41 12.12
C LYS A 17 -11.76 -6.57 12.88
N TYR A 18 -12.14 -5.40 12.35
CA TYR A 18 -13.01 -4.44 13.04
C TYR A 18 -14.42 -4.33 12.46
N GLY A 19 -14.83 -5.23 11.57
CA GLY A 19 -16.23 -5.29 11.15
C GLY A 19 -16.68 -4.27 10.11
N VAL A 20 -15.81 -3.34 9.66
CA VAL A 20 -16.17 -2.30 8.69
C VAL A 20 -15.63 -2.64 7.29
N ALA A 21 -16.52 -2.75 6.31
CA ALA A 21 -16.19 -2.97 4.91
C ALA A 21 -16.45 -1.71 4.08
N SER A 22 -15.72 -1.56 2.98
CA SER A 22 -16.07 -0.60 1.92
C SER A 22 -17.37 -1.02 1.24
N THR A 23 -18.19 -0.06 0.81
CA THR A 23 -19.35 -0.33 -0.05
C THR A 23 -18.95 -0.72 -1.47
N VAL A 24 -17.70 -0.43 -1.86
CA VAL A 24 -17.13 -0.79 -3.17
C VAL A 24 -15.89 -1.66 -2.99
N ALA A 25 -15.86 -2.80 -3.68
CA ALA A 25 -14.76 -3.75 -3.61
C ALA A 25 -13.65 -3.43 -4.62
N CYS A 26 -12.38 -3.60 -4.19
CA CYS A 26 -11.20 -3.62 -5.05
C CYS A 26 -11.00 -2.36 -5.91
N THR A 27 -11.43 -1.20 -5.39
CA THR A 27 -11.37 0.09 -6.10
C THR A 27 -10.25 0.93 -5.51
N PRO A 28 -9.45 1.61 -6.35
CA PRO A 28 -8.52 2.62 -5.87
C PRO A 28 -9.25 3.65 -5.00
N SER A 29 -8.73 3.86 -3.80
CA SER A 29 -9.25 4.86 -2.87
C SER A 29 -8.10 5.55 -2.16
N SER A 30 -8.26 6.85 -1.96
CA SER A 30 -7.44 7.66 -1.06
C SER A 30 -8.18 8.04 0.21
N VAL A 31 -9.39 7.54 0.43
CA VAL A 31 -10.21 7.87 1.61
C VAL A 31 -10.71 6.59 2.27
N PHE A 32 -10.43 6.44 3.56
CA PHE A 32 -10.78 5.26 4.34
C PHE A 32 -11.40 5.68 5.67
N LYS A 33 -12.32 4.86 6.18
CA LYS A 33 -12.91 5.04 7.51
C LYS A 33 -12.15 4.22 8.55
N ARG A 34 -12.22 4.67 9.79
CA ARG A 34 -11.87 3.83 10.95
C ARG A 34 -12.58 2.47 10.88
N GLY A 35 -11.86 1.41 11.27
CA GLY A 35 -12.34 0.04 11.19
C GLY A 35 -12.21 -0.62 9.81
N MET A 36 -11.98 0.15 8.72
CA MET A 36 -11.77 -0.41 7.39
C MET A 36 -10.37 -1.00 7.26
N ARG A 37 -10.18 -1.85 6.24
CA ARG A 37 -8.86 -2.32 5.81
C ARG A 37 -8.33 -1.47 4.65
N ILE A 38 -7.08 -1.04 4.77
CA ILE A 38 -6.29 -0.52 3.67
C ILE A 38 -5.53 -1.68 3.04
N VAL A 39 -5.57 -1.79 1.72
CA VAL A 39 -4.73 -2.72 0.97
C VAL A 39 -3.79 -1.90 0.09
N TRP A 40 -2.50 -2.14 0.20
CA TRP A 40 -1.52 -1.63 -0.76
C TRP A 40 -1.25 -2.69 -1.81
N ARG A 41 -1.29 -2.26 -3.07
CA ARG A 41 -0.87 -3.07 -4.22
C ARG A 41 0.16 -2.29 -4.99
N PHE A 42 1.30 -2.89 -5.27
CA PHE A 42 2.40 -2.15 -5.88
C PHE A 42 3.38 -3.02 -6.67
N GLU A 43 4.17 -2.31 -7.47
CA GLU A 43 5.30 -2.79 -8.25
C GLU A 43 6.56 -2.08 -7.80
N VAL A 44 7.69 -2.78 -7.85
CA VAL A 44 9.00 -2.20 -7.63
C VAL A 44 9.90 -2.57 -8.79
N PHE A 45 10.54 -1.57 -9.38
CA PHE A 45 11.48 -1.74 -10.49
C PHE A 45 12.86 -1.27 -10.06
N ASP A 46 13.88 -2.10 -10.30
CA ASP A 46 15.26 -1.73 -10.12
C ASP A 46 15.71 -0.84 -11.28
N THR A 47 16.05 0.41 -10.99
CA THR A 47 16.39 1.40 -12.02
C THR A 47 17.76 1.15 -12.64
N SER A 48 18.64 0.38 -11.99
CA SER A 48 19.96 0.07 -12.56
C SER A 48 19.89 -1.06 -13.60
N THR A 49 18.97 -2.01 -13.42
CA THR A 49 18.82 -3.18 -14.30
C THR A 49 17.60 -3.10 -15.22
N GLY A 50 16.66 -2.19 -14.93
CA GLY A 50 15.35 -2.12 -15.60
C GLY A 50 14.42 -3.29 -15.25
N LYS A 51 14.80 -4.16 -14.30
CA LYS A 51 14.03 -5.35 -13.96
C LYS A 51 13.02 -5.06 -12.85
N ARG A 52 11.87 -5.72 -12.95
CA ARG A 52 10.89 -5.82 -11.88
C ARG A 52 11.45 -6.67 -10.74
N LEU A 53 11.37 -6.18 -9.51
CA LEU A 53 11.73 -6.95 -8.32
C LEU A 53 10.57 -7.85 -7.86
N THR A 54 10.91 -9.11 -7.61
CA THR A 54 9.99 -10.15 -7.13
C THR A 54 10.52 -10.79 -5.84
N ASP A 55 9.72 -11.64 -5.21
CA ASP A 55 10.14 -12.44 -4.05
C ASP A 55 11.31 -13.37 -4.38
N LYS A 56 11.36 -13.91 -5.61
CA LYS A 56 12.45 -14.77 -6.10
C LYS A 56 13.80 -14.07 -6.17
N ASP A 57 13.81 -12.74 -6.26
CA ASP A 57 15.04 -11.94 -6.26
C ASP A 57 15.60 -11.73 -4.84
N GLY A 58 14.92 -12.25 -3.80
CA GLY A 58 15.30 -12.10 -2.40
C GLY A 58 15.01 -10.71 -1.83
N ALA A 59 14.14 -9.94 -2.46
CA ALA A 59 13.70 -8.64 -1.95
C ALA A 59 12.77 -8.81 -0.75
N THR A 60 13.01 -8.03 0.31
CA THR A 60 12.09 -7.90 1.44
C THR A 60 11.47 -6.52 1.41
N ILE A 61 10.14 -6.45 1.50
CA ILE A 61 9.40 -5.20 1.43
C ILE A 61 8.44 -5.10 2.61
N LYS A 62 8.47 -3.94 3.28
CA LYS A 62 7.58 -3.62 4.40
C LYS A 62 6.83 -2.33 4.12
N VAL A 63 5.57 -2.30 4.50
CA VAL A 63 4.78 -1.07 4.62
C VAL A 63 4.91 -0.58 6.06
N GLN A 64 5.38 0.65 6.22
CA GLN A 64 5.55 1.30 7.51
C GLN A 64 4.39 2.26 7.73
N ILE A 65 3.75 2.15 8.89
CA ILE A 65 2.52 2.87 9.24
C ILE A 65 2.87 3.94 10.29
N PRO A 66 2.24 5.12 10.27
CA PRO A 66 2.60 6.22 11.18
C PRO A 66 2.54 5.91 12.68
N ASN A 67 1.73 4.93 13.10
CA ASN A 67 1.65 4.49 14.50
C ASN A 67 2.79 3.55 14.92
N GLY A 68 3.73 3.25 14.03
CA GLY A 68 4.84 2.33 14.29
C GLY A 68 4.58 0.88 13.86
N ASP A 69 3.38 0.55 13.40
CA ASP A 69 3.09 -0.77 12.85
C ASP A 69 3.87 -0.99 11.53
N GLU A 70 4.24 -2.25 11.27
CA GLU A 70 4.84 -2.65 10.01
C GLU A 70 4.13 -3.89 9.44
N GLU A 71 3.76 -3.81 8.16
CA GLU A 71 3.19 -4.94 7.44
C GLU A 71 4.18 -5.47 6.41
N THR A 72 4.48 -6.77 6.46
CA THR A 72 5.35 -7.40 5.46
C THR A 72 4.56 -7.67 4.19
N ALA A 73 5.03 -7.12 3.07
CA ALA A 73 4.40 -7.35 1.79
C ALA A 73 4.69 -8.75 1.26
N ARG A 74 3.72 -9.33 0.55
CA ARG A 74 3.80 -10.62 -0.10
C ARG A 74 3.68 -10.46 -1.60
N PHE A 75 4.51 -11.18 -2.34
CA PHE A 75 4.40 -11.26 -3.80
C PHE A 75 3.44 -12.39 -4.16
N SER A 76 2.26 -12.06 -4.67
CA SER A 76 1.23 -13.05 -4.97
C SER A 76 0.29 -12.58 -6.08
N GLN A 77 -0.49 -13.51 -6.64
CA GLN A 77 -1.54 -13.16 -7.58
C GLN A 77 -2.65 -12.37 -6.88
N ARG A 78 -3.23 -11.41 -7.61
CA ARG A 78 -4.42 -10.66 -7.16
C ARG A 78 -5.50 -11.61 -6.62
N ALA A 79 -6.21 -11.15 -5.59
CA ALA A 79 -7.26 -11.92 -4.93
C ALA A 79 -6.80 -13.28 -4.38
N GLY A 80 -5.50 -13.43 -4.12
CA GLY A 80 -4.92 -14.68 -3.62
C GLY A 80 -5.00 -15.83 -4.62
N GLY A 81 -4.92 -15.54 -5.93
CA GLY A 81 -4.97 -16.55 -6.99
C GLY A 81 -6.37 -17.05 -7.35
N ARG A 82 -7.44 -16.47 -6.77
CA ARG A 82 -8.83 -16.82 -7.10
C ARG A 82 -9.29 -16.34 -8.48
N VAL A 83 -8.56 -15.39 -9.07
CA VAL A 83 -8.84 -14.87 -10.41
C VAL A 83 -7.84 -15.51 -11.38
N PRO A 84 -8.31 -16.30 -12.37
CA PRO A 84 -7.43 -16.88 -13.39
C PRO A 84 -6.60 -15.80 -14.08
N ASP A 85 -5.33 -16.11 -14.35
CA ASP A 85 -4.37 -15.23 -15.03
C ASP A 85 -4.16 -13.86 -14.39
N ALA A 86 -4.54 -13.72 -13.11
CA ALA A 86 -4.27 -12.50 -12.37
C ALA A 86 -2.76 -12.21 -12.32
N PRO A 87 -2.36 -10.94 -12.54
CA PRO A 87 -0.97 -10.57 -12.44
C PRO A 87 -0.48 -10.80 -11.00
N PHE A 88 0.73 -11.33 -10.87
CA PHE A 88 1.48 -11.29 -9.62
C PHE A 88 1.83 -9.84 -9.33
N MET A 89 1.70 -9.42 -8.07
CA MET A 89 2.06 -8.10 -7.56
C MET A 89 2.48 -8.19 -6.10
N TRP A 90 3.20 -7.17 -5.61
CA TRP A 90 3.38 -7.02 -4.18
C TRP A 90 2.08 -6.51 -3.55
N SER A 91 1.74 -7.08 -2.40
CA SER A 91 0.59 -6.63 -1.62
C SER A 91 0.86 -6.70 -0.12
N ALA A 92 0.32 -5.73 0.60
CA ALA A 92 0.24 -5.71 2.05
C ALA A 92 -1.12 -5.17 2.44
N ALA A 93 -1.57 -5.45 3.66
CA ALA A 93 -2.83 -4.92 4.13
C ALA A 93 -2.79 -4.67 5.63
N TRP A 94 -3.52 -3.64 6.06
CA TRP A 94 -3.59 -3.24 7.46
C TRP A 94 -5.01 -2.81 7.81
N ASP A 95 -5.48 -3.24 8.98
CA ASP A 95 -6.79 -2.86 9.51
C ASP A 95 -6.66 -1.58 10.33
N ILE A 96 -7.41 -0.53 9.97
CA ILE A 96 -7.41 0.74 10.67
C ILE A 96 -8.14 0.57 12.02
N PRO A 97 -7.46 0.77 13.17
CA PRO A 97 -8.12 0.73 14.47
C PRO A 97 -9.31 1.70 14.57
N PRO A 98 -10.39 1.34 15.30
CA PRO A 98 -11.55 2.23 15.49
C PRO A 98 -11.22 3.59 16.11
N ASP A 99 -10.11 3.70 16.82
CA ASP A 99 -9.61 4.88 17.52
C ASP A 99 -8.46 5.59 16.78
N TYR A 100 -8.06 5.11 15.60
CA TYR A 100 -6.92 5.66 14.85
C TYR A 100 -7.11 7.15 14.53
N PRO A 101 -6.08 8.02 14.63
CA PRO A 101 -6.21 9.45 14.34
C PRO A 101 -6.83 9.76 12.97
N LEU A 102 -7.69 10.78 12.91
CA LEU A 102 -8.25 11.27 11.65
C LEU A 102 -7.26 12.19 10.93
N GLY A 103 -7.42 12.32 9.61
CA GLY A 103 -6.62 13.20 8.78
C GLY A 103 -5.69 12.43 7.84
N SER A 104 -4.58 13.05 7.45
CA SER A 104 -3.64 12.49 6.48
C SER A 104 -2.93 11.25 7.03
N PHE A 105 -2.75 10.26 6.17
CA PHE A 105 -2.18 8.96 6.49
C PHE A 105 -0.86 8.76 5.72
N ASP A 106 0.23 9.11 6.39
CA ASP A 106 1.58 9.18 5.81
C ASP A 106 2.34 7.84 5.87
N TYR A 107 1.82 6.81 5.19
CA TYR A 107 2.53 5.52 5.09
C TYR A 107 3.79 5.61 4.20
N ALA A 108 4.70 4.66 4.39
CA ALA A 108 5.86 4.47 3.52
C ALA A 108 6.02 2.99 3.11
N ILE A 109 6.64 2.74 1.95
CA ILE A 109 7.00 1.38 1.53
C ILE A 109 8.52 1.29 1.48
N ALA A 110 9.11 0.47 2.34
CA ALA A 110 10.54 0.27 2.45
C ALA A 110 10.95 -1.06 1.78
N VAL A 111 11.87 -0.98 0.84
CA VAL A 111 12.43 -2.12 0.10
C VAL A 111 13.88 -2.33 0.56
N THR A 112 14.23 -3.58 0.82
CA THR A 112 15.61 -4.03 0.93
C THR A 112 15.85 -5.14 -0.09
N ALA A 113 16.72 -4.89 -1.06
CA ALA A 113 17.14 -5.89 -2.04
C ALA A 113 18.15 -6.87 -1.43
N LYS A 114 18.33 -8.03 -2.07
CA LYS A 114 19.25 -9.08 -1.61
C LYS A 114 20.71 -8.62 -1.49
N ASP A 115 21.12 -7.67 -2.33
CA ASP A 115 22.45 -7.05 -2.31
C ASP A 115 22.61 -5.93 -1.26
N GLY A 116 21.58 -5.72 -0.42
CA GLY A 116 21.58 -4.73 0.65
C GLY A 116 21.15 -3.32 0.23
N ARG A 117 20.94 -3.05 -1.07
CA ARG A 117 20.40 -1.76 -1.51
C ARG A 117 19.02 -1.52 -0.92
N LYS A 118 18.77 -0.29 -0.50
CA LYS A 118 17.50 0.13 0.09
C LYS A 118 16.85 1.22 -0.74
N GLY A 119 15.52 1.26 -0.70
CA GLY A 119 14.76 2.41 -1.18
C GLY A 119 13.43 2.52 -0.46
N THR A 120 12.88 3.73 -0.49
CA THR A 120 11.65 4.05 0.20
C THR A 120 10.74 4.83 -0.72
N PHE A 121 9.51 4.37 -0.86
CA PHE A 121 8.43 5.16 -1.41
C PHE A 121 7.73 5.91 -0.28
N LYS A 122 7.50 7.20 -0.49
CA LYS A 122 6.58 8.02 0.28
C LYS A 122 5.57 8.60 -0.71
N GLN A 123 4.30 8.66 -0.30
CA GLN A 123 3.27 9.18 -1.18
C GLN A 123 3.58 10.64 -1.56
N PRO A 124 3.64 10.97 -2.86
CA PRO A 124 3.79 12.37 -3.27
C PRO A 124 2.56 13.16 -2.83
N ALA A 125 2.80 14.28 -2.16
CA ALA A 125 1.76 15.18 -1.72
C ALA A 125 1.53 16.25 -2.81
N LEU A 126 0.53 16.03 -3.66
CA LEU A 126 -0.01 17.06 -4.53
C LEU A 126 -1.04 17.81 -3.69
N VAL A 127 -0.59 18.91 -3.07
CA VAL A 127 -1.41 19.76 -2.22
C VAL A 127 -1.74 21.03 -2.99
N ASN A 128 -3.03 21.33 -3.14
CA ASN A 128 -3.49 22.65 -3.52
C ASN A 128 -4.35 23.23 -2.39
N PRO A 129 -3.75 24.06 -1.51
CA PRO A 129 -4.45 24.65 -0.37
C PRO A 129 -5.65 25.52 -0.78
N ALA A 130 -5.54 26.23 -1.90
CA ALA A 130 -6.61 27.10 -2.40
C ALA A 130 -7.86 26.32 -2.85
N GLN A 131 -7.70 25.04 -3.20
CA GLN A 131 -8.78 24.14 -3.63
C GLN A 131 -9.09 23.05 -2.60
N ASN A 132 -8.43 23.06 -1.43
CA ASN A 132 -8.50 22.00 -0.42
C ASN A 132 -8.22 20.59 -1.00
N LEU A 133 -7.35 20.51 -2.01
CA LEU A 133 -6.93 19.25 -2.62
C LEU A 133 -5.68 18.75 -1.91
N ASP A 134 -5.72 17.49 -1.49
CA ASP A 134 -4.56 16.76 -0.98
C ASP A 134 -4.66 15.33 -1.50
N SER A 135 -3.68 14.91 -2.29
CA SER A 135 -3.63 13.57 -2.88
C SER A 135 -3.26 12.47 -1.89
N LYS A 136 -2.85 12.83 -0.67
CA LYS A 136 -2.53 11.85 0.38
C LYS A 136 -3.76 11.02 0.75
N VAL A 137 -3.48 9.80 1.20
CA VAL A 137 -4.52 8.98 1.83
C VAL A 137 -5.04 9.70 3.08
N LYS A 138 -6.35 9.66 3.31
CA LYS A 138 -7.03 10.25 4.47
C LYS A 138 -7.83 9.22 5.23
N ILE A 139 -7.75 9.30 6.56
CA ILE A 139 -8.63 8.58 7.49
C ILE A 139 -9.75 9.54 7.93
N ILE A 140 -10.98 9.10 7.74
CA ILE A 140 -12.21 9.83 8.10
C ILE A 140 -13.08 8.96 9.03
N ASN A 141 -14.21 9.51 9.49
CA ASN A 141 -15.23 8.76 10.24
C ASN A 141 -16.13 7.93 9.33
#